data_AF-A0AAD0WCH2-F1
#
_entry.id   AF-A0AAD0WCH2-F1
#
_cell.length_a   1.000
_cell.length_b   1.000
_cell.length_c   1.000
_cell.angle_alpha   90.00
_cell.angle_beta   90.00
_cell.angle_gamma   90.00
#
_symmetry.space_group_name_H-M   'P 1'
#
loop_
_entity.id
_entity.type
_entity.pdbx_description
1 polymer ?
#
loop_
_entity_poly.entity_id
_entity_poly.type
_entity_poly.pdbx_seq_one_letter_code
_entity_poly.pdbx_strand_id
1 'polypeptide(L)'
;MVSDLNQQQLQTLKKAALRSVWVFLLLNSSLLLLFFLGNTEFVFIALVIQISIVVIWQLPVFIFHVVYKKQPILISIYKALASYRYVIEQVQWP
;
A
#
# COMPACT_ATOMS: atom_id res chain seq x y z
N MET A 1 14.17 -24.96 -11.15
CA MET A 1 12.86 -25.16 -10.49
C MET A 1 12.67 -24.34 -9.22
N VAL A 2 13.46 -24.51 -8.14
CA VAL A 2 13.31 -23.68 -6.91
C VAL A 2 13.63 -22.19 -7.15
N SER A 3 14.61 -21.90 -8.00
CA SER A 3 14.95 -20.52 -8.41
C SER A 3 13.81 -19.84 -9.19
N ASP A 4 13.15 -20.57 -10.10
CA ASP A 4 12.09 -20.05 -10.96
C ASP A 4 10.83 -19.72 -10.16
N LEU A 5 10.50 -20.55 -9.16
CA LEU A 5 9.39 -20.33 -8.24
C LEU A 5 9.61 -19.04 -7.41
N ASN A 6 10.82 -18.83 -6.89
CA ASN A 6 11.17 -17.61 -6.15
C ASN A 6 11.11 -16.36 -7.04
N GLN A 7 11.54 -16.47 -8.30
CA GLN A 7 11.45 -15.38 -9.27
C GLN A 7 9.98 -15.04 -9.60
N GLN A 8 9.13 -16.04 -9.84
CA GLN A 8 7.70 -15.82 -10.09
C GLN A 8 6.99 -15.18 -8.89
N GLN A 9 7.29 -15.62 -7.67
CA GLN A 9 6.75 -15.03 -6.44
C GLN A 9 7.17 -13.56 -6.29
N LEU A 10 8.45 -13.25 -6.57
CA LEU A 10 8.95 -11.87 -6.53
C LEU A 10 8.28 -10.99 -7.59
N GLN A 11 8.10 -11.49 -8.81
CA GLN A 11 7.41 -10.74 -9.88
C GLN A 11 5.94 -10.47 -9.53
N THR A 12 5.25 -11.45 -8.95
CA THR A 12 3.87 -11.30 -8.49
C THR A 12 3.76 -10.24 -7.40
N LEU A 13 4.67 -10.29 -6.42
CA LEU A 13 4.75 -9.33 -5.35
C LEU A 13 5.03 -7.91 -5.86
N LYS A 14 5.98 -7.76 -6.79
CA LYS A 14 6.30 -6.49 -7.44
C LYS A 14 5.10 -5.92 -8.20
N LYS A 15 4.37 -6.76 -8.94
CA LYS A 15 3.15 -6.37 -9.66
C LYS A 15 2.06 -5.88 -8.71
N ALA A 16 1.86 -6.58 -7.59
CA ALA A 16 0.91 -6.17 -6.57
C ALA A 16 1.30 -4.83 -5.94
N ALA A 17 2.57 -4.65 -5.58
CA ALA A 17 3.07 -3.39 -5.04
C ALA A 17 2.91 -2.23 -6.03
N LEU A 18 3.26 -2.42 -7.30
CA LEU A 18 3.06 -1.42 -8.37
C LEU A 18 1.60 -1.03 -8.52
N ARG A 19 0.68 -2.00 -8.47
CA ARG A 19 -0.76 -1.72 -8.50
C ARG A 19 -1.20 -0.86 -7.31
N SER A 20 -0.70 -1.14 -6.11
CA SER A 20 -0.97 -0.31 -4.94
C SER A 20 -0.44 1.13 -5.11
N VAL A 21 0.74 1.30 -5.72
CA VAL A 21 1.27 2.64 -6.05
C VAL A 21 0.34 3.37 -7.02
N TRP A 22 -0.15 2.70 -8.06
CA TRP A 22 -1.11 3.30 -9.00
C TRP A 22 -2.41 3.72 -8.33
N VAL A 23 -2.96 2.89 -7.44
CA VAL A 23 -4.15 3.24 -6.65
C VAL A 23 -3.89 4.45 -5.76
N PHE A 24 -2.74 4.49 -5.08
CA PHE A 24 -2.36 5.63 -4.26
C PHE A 24 -2.22 6.91 -5.08
N LEU A 25 -1.59 6.84 -6.26
CA LEU A 25 -1.42 7.98 -7.16
C LEU A 25 -2.77 8.50 -7.68
N LEU A 26 -3.69 7.60 -8.03
CA LEU A 26 -5.04 7.97 -8.46
C LEU A 26 -5.80 8.66 -7.33
N LEU A 27 -5.76 8.10 -6.12
CA LEU A 27 -6.44 8.67 -4.95
C LEU A 27 -5.90 10.06 -4.62
N ASN A 28 -4.57 10.25 -4.63
CA ASN A 28 -3.96 11.56 -4.40
C ASN A 28 -4.30 12.57 -5.50
N SER A 29 -4.34 12.13 -6.77
CA SER A 29 -4.78 12.98 -7.88
C SER A 29 -6.23 13.45 -7.70
N SER A 30 -7.13 12.55 -7.28
CA SER A 30 -8.53 12.90 -6.98
C SER A 30 -8.65 13.88 -5.81
N LEU A 31 -7.87 13.71 -4.74
CA LEU A 31 -7.86 14.65 -3.61
C LEU A 31 -7.33 16.02 -4.01
N LEU A 32 -6.30 16.06 -4.86
CA LEU A 32 -5.76 17.32 -5.37
C LEU A 32 -6.78 18.06 -6.24
N LEU A 33 -7.56 17.35 -7.07
CA LEU A 33 -8.69 17.94 -7.78
C LEU A 33 -9.76 18.48 -6.81
N LEU A 34 -10.13 17.72 -5.78
CA LEU A 34 -11.10 18.18 -4.77
C LEU A 34 -10.62 19.40 -4.01
N PHE A 35 -9.31 19.50 -3.74
CA PHE A 35 -8.69 20.67 -3.15
C PHE A 35 -8.86 21.91 -4.04
N PHE A 36 -8.58 21.78 -5.34
CA PHE A 36 -8.78 22.88 -6.31
C PHE A 36 -10.24 23.28 -6.48
N LEU A 37 -11.18 22.36 -6.23
CA LEU A 37 -12.62 22.63 -6.20
C LEU A 37 -13.11 23.27 -4.88
N GLY A 38 -12.21 23.57 -3.94
CA GLY A 38 -12.53 24.24 -2.67
C GLY A 38 -12.99 23.30 -1.54
N ASN A 39 -12.93 21.98 -1.72
CA ASN A 39 -13.39 21.00 -0.72
C ASN A 39 -12.27 20.64 0.29
N THR A 40 -11.73 21.65 0.97
CA THR A 40 -10.54 21.51 1.83
C THR A 40 -10.78 20.61 3.05
N GLU A 41 -11.97 20.64 3.65
CA GLU A 41 -12.34 19.81 4.81
C GLU A 41 -12.29 18.32 4.48
N PHE A 42 -12.89 17.92 3.36
CA PHE A 42 -12.89 16.54 2.91
C PHE A 42 -11.46 16.06 2.59
N VAL A 43 -10.66 16.91 1.95
CA VAL A 43 -9.24 16.60 1.67
C VAL A 43 -8.46 16.41 2.96
N PHE A 44 -8.67 17.25 3.98
CA PHE A 44 -8.04 17.11 5.28
C PHE A 44 -8.41 15.78 5.96
N ILE A 45 -9.70 15.44 6.00
CA ILE A 45 -10.18 14.16 6.56
C ILE A 45 -9.54 12.98 5.84
N ALA A 46 -9.52 13.01 4.50
CA ALA A 46 -8.93 11.95 3.70
C ALA A 46 -7.41 11.80 3.94
N LEU A 47 -6.68 12.90 4.16
CA LEU A 47 -5.26 12.88 4.52
C LEU A 47 -5.04 12.28 5.91
N VAL A 48 -5.87 12.63 6.90
CA VAL A 48 -5.79 12.04 8.26
C VAL A 48 -6.00 10.53 8.21
N ILE A 49 -7.00 10.07 7.43
CA ILE A 49 -7.25 8.63 7.24
C ILE A 49 -6.05 7.97 6.56
N GLN A 50 -5.48 8.56 5.51
CA GLN A 50 -4.29 8.01 4.84
C GLN A 50 -3.09 7.88 5.78
N ILE A 51 -2.77 8.93 6.53
CA ILE A 51 -1.65 8.90 7.50
C ILE A 51 -1.91 7.81 8.54
N SER A 52 -3.14 7.71 9.03
CA SER A 52 -3.53 6.67 10.01
C SER A 52 -3.31 5.27 9.45
N ILE A 53 -3.69 5.00 8.21
CA ILE A 53 -3.45 3.70 7.55
C ILE A 53 -1.93 3.43 7.44
N VAL A 54 -1.13 4.42 7.09
CA VAL A 54 0.32 4.24 6.98
C VAL A 54 0.93 3.90 8.34
N VAL A 55 0.59 4.66 9.38
CA VAL A 55 1.18 4.50 10.72
C VAL A 55 0.69 3.25 11.43
N ILE A 56 -0.62 2.95 11.36
CA ILE A 56 -1.24 1.86 12.11
C ILE A 56 -1.09 0.53 11.37
N TRP A 57 -0.93 0.54 10.04
CA TRP A 57 -0.91 -0.68 9.25
C TRP A 57 0.37 -0.89 8.45
N GLN A 58 0.66 -0.01 7.48
CA GLN A 58 1.78 -0.26 6.56
C GLN A 58 3.13 -0.28 7.28
N LEU A 59 3.34 0.63 8.23
CA LEU A 59 4.59 0.73 8.98
C LEU A 59 4.80 -0.51 9.88
N PRO A 60 3.82 -0.99 10.67
CA PRO A 60 3.94 -2.26 11.39
C PRO A 60 4.19 -3.45 10.48
N VAL A 61 3.50 -3.55 9.33
CA VAL A 61 3.73 -4.64 8.37
C VAL A 61 5.17 -4.58 7.83
N PHE A 62 5.68 -3.39 7.52
CA PHE A 62 7.05 -3.20 7.07
C PHE A 62 8.06 -3.60 8.16
N ILE A 63 7.90 -3.08 9.39
CA ILE A 63 8.77 -3.37 10.52
C ILE A 63 8.77 -4.87 10.83
N PHE A 64 7.60 -5.53 10.78
CA PHE A 64 7.49 -6.97 10.97
C PHE A 64 8.36 -7.76 9.98
N HIS A 65 8.31 -7.38 8.70
CA HIS A 65 9.09 -8.07 7.67
C HIS A 65 10.60 -7.78 7.76
N VAL A 66 10.98 -6.55 8.09
CA VAL A 66 12.40 -6.17 8.22
C VAL A 66 13.02 -6.73 9.50
N VAL A 67 12.40 -6.49 10.66
CA VAL A 67 13.00 -6.77 11.97
C VAL A 67 12.81 -8.23 12.37
N TYR A 68 11.58 -8.75 12.26
CA TYR A 68 11.27 -10.10 12.74
C TYR A 68 11.56 -11.17 11.70
N LYS A 69 11.23 -10.92 10.42
CA LYS A 69 11.50 -11.88 9.34
C LYS A 69 12.87 -11.71 8.70
N LYS A 70 13.66 -10.69 9.09
CA LYS A 70 15.00 -10.39 8.56
C LYS A 70 15.05 -10.35 7.02
N GLN A 71 13.96 -9.91 6.39
CA GLN A 71 13.87 -9.86 4.94
C GLN A 71 14.55 -8.61 4.38
N PRO A 72 15.11 -8.67 3.16
CA PRO A 72 15.66 -7.51 2.49
C PRO A 72 14.65 -6.35 2.47
N ILE A 73 15.14 -5.14 2.76
CA ILE A 73 14.32 -3.91 2.85
C ILE A 73 13.38 -3.78 1.65
N LEU A 74 13.90 -4.02 0.45
CA LEU A 74 13.18 -3.88 -0.80
C LEU A 74 12.01 -4.88 -0.94
N ILE A 75 12.18 -6.11 -0.45
CA ILE A 75 11.11 -7.12 -0.41
C ILE A 75 10.07 -6.74 0.64
N SER A 76 10.51 -6.25 1.79
CA SER A 76 9.64 -5.79 2.88
C SER A 76 8.79 -4.60 2.46
N ILE A 77 9.35 -3.66 1.69
CA ILE A 77 8.62 -2.56 1.05
C ILE A 77 7.53 -3.13 0.15
N TYR A 78 7.87 -4.03 -0.77
CA TYR A 78 6.85 -4.61 -1.66
C TYR A 78 5.75 -5.36 -0.92
N LYS A 79 6.07 -6.05 0.19
CA LYS A 79 5.06 -6.71 1.03
C LYS A 79 4.18 -5.72 1.77
N ALA A 80 4.75 -4.64 2.32
CA ALA A 80 3.99 -3.59 2.96
C ALA A 80 3.05 -2.89 1.96
N LEU A 81 3.52 -2.57 0.75
CA LEU A 81 2.69 -2.01 -0.31
C LEU A 81 1.64 -3.00 -0.83
N ALA A 82 1.98 -4.27 -1.01
CA ALA A 82 1.02 -5.29 -1.43
C ALA A 82 -0.04 -5.56 -0.35
N SER A 83 0.28 -5.37 0.94
CA SER A 83 -0.69 -5.52 2.04
C SER A 83 -1.86 -4.54 1.94
N TYR A 84 -1.66 -3.38 1.29
CA TYR A 84 -2.71 -2.41 1.01
C TYR A 84 -3.84 -3.01 0.15
N ARG A 85 -3.48 -3.91 -0.77
CA ARG A 85 -4.46 -4.62 -1.61
C ARG A 85 -5.34 -5.57 -0.80
N TYR A 86 -4.77 -6.27 0.17
CA TYR A 86 -5.53 -7.24 0.98
C TYR A 86 -6.64 -6.56 1.78
N VAL A 87 -6.43 -5.33 2.25
CA VAL A 87 -7.49 -4.56 2.91
C VAL A 87 -8.62 -4.24 1.93
N ILE A 88 -8.31 -3.76 0.72
CA ILE A 88 -9.32 -3.44 -0.30
C ILE A 88 -10.08 -4.69 -0.77
N GLU A 89 -9.39 -5.82 -0.92
CA GLU A 89 -10.00 -7.10 -1.35
C GLU A 89 -10.83 -7.77 -0.23
N GLN A 90 -10.56 -7.48 1.04
CA GLN A 90 -11.31 -8.03 2.18
C GLN A 90 -12.51 -7.18 2.62
N VAL A 91 -12.67 -5.96 2.10
CA VAL A 91 -13.93 -5.21 2.26
C VAL A 91 -14.97 -5.84 1.32
N GLN A 92 -15.66 -6.88 1.80
CA GLN A 92 -16.94 -7.29 1.23
C GLN A 92 -17.98 -6.25 1.67
N TRP A 93 -18.46 -5.45 0.71
CA TRP A 93 -19.62 -4.58 0.95
C TRP A 93 -20.88 -5.46 1.06
N PRO A 94 -21.74 -5.26 2.07
CA PRO A 94 -23.03 -5.93 2.15
C PRO A 94 -23.96 -5.57 1.00
#